data_AF-A0A7G6ZD47-F1
#
_entry.id   AF-A0A7G6ZD47-F1
#
_cell.length_a   1.000
_cell.length_b   1.000
_cell.length_c   1.000
_cell.angle_alpha   90.00
_cell.angle_beta   90.00
_cell.angle_gamma   90.00
#
_symmetry.space_group_name_H-M   'P 1'
#
loop_
_entity.id
_entity.type
_entity.pdbx_description
1 polymer ?
#
loop_
_entity_poly.entity_id
_entity_poly.type
_entity_poly.pdbx_seq_one_letter_code
_entity_poly.pdbx_strand_id
1 'polypeptide(L)'
;MSATVVLDRDWELFSDWCTAAETSPLPATAETVEAFLRAVPGRPSTARRRLRAIRRAHQDMRVQLPVQLPGRSSTVRSGEEWVSIERALAQIPTLRFPIGLRGRRDAWLLTLIGVLGLTRRESMELIADDIELFPVIRIANRPVPRSDVPAECPACAVTRWLRVVGAASRGHRSEVQGLLNPLGVDDEVHDCGVGLDGSWREADCLTVAVDRRGWIASGKPLSSTSVSAIMKARQLPAGDPLRGFSLAPATGRFKDASSAELASAYDEIDVRLSELLARAEAAVSAGADVLHEIEGHWDPS
;
A
#
# COMPACT_ATOMS: atom_id res chain seq x y z
N MET A 1 -14.72 6.67 -20.48
CA MET A 1 -14.04 6.56 -21.80
C MET A 1 -13.00 5.47 -21.72
N SER A 2 -13.13 4.40 -22.50
CA SER A 2 -12.18 3.28 -22.53
C SER A 2 -10.82 3.70 -23.10
N ALA A 3 -9.74 3.06 -22.65
CA ALA A 3 -8.37 3.40 -23.07
C ALA A 3 -8.15 3.33 -24.59
N THR A 4 -8.85 2.42 -25.28
CA THR A 4 -8.83 2.26 -26.74
C THR A 4 -9.33 3.52 -27.45
N VAL A 5 -10.50 4.05 -27.06
CA VAL A 5 -11.12 5.25 -27.66
C VAL A 5 -10.21 6.48 -27.54
N VAL A 6 -9.44 6.58 -26.45
CA VAL A 6 -8.49 7.68 -26.26
C VAL A 6 -7.30 7.56 -27.20
N LEU A 7 -6.79 6.35 -27.40
CA LEU A 7 -5.68 6.11 -28.33
C LEU A 7 -6.11 6.32 -29.79
N ASP A 8 -7.32 5.92 -30.14
CA ASP A 8 -7.85 6.09 -31.49
C ASP A 8 -8.00 7.59 -31.83
N ARG A 9 -8.49 8.41 -30.89
CA ARG A 9 -8.51 9.88 -31.04
C ARG A 9 -7.13 10.53 -31.14
N ASP A 10 -6.17 10.06 -30.33
CA ASP A 10 -4.79 10.56 -30.42
C ASP A 10 -4.13 10.18 -31.75
N TRP A 11 -4.55 9.06 -32.38
CA TRP A 11 -4.13 8.64 -33.72
C TRP A 11 -4.77 9.47 -34.83
N GLU A 12 -6.07 9.74 -34.75
CA GLU A 12 -6.78 10.64 -35.68
C GLU A 12 -6.12 12.03 -35.69
N LEU A 13 -5.87 12.59 -34.51
CA LEU A 13 -5.18 13.88 -34.37
C LEU A 13 -3.80 13.90 -35.04
N PHE A 14 -3.04 12.80 -34.95
CA PHE A 14 -1.75 12.69 -35.62
C PHE A 14 -1.90 12.58 -37.14
N SER A 15 -2.87 11.80 -37.62
CA SER A 15 -3.14 11.62 -39.04
C SER A 15 -3.62 12.90 -39.72
N ASP A 16 -4.50 13.65 -39.05
CA ASP A 16 -4.99 14.96 -39.49
C ASP A 16 -3.85 15.97 -39.55
N TRP A 17 -2.98 15.99 -38.53
CA TRP A 17 -1.80 16.84 -38.54
C TRP A 17 -0.83 16.47 -39.66
N CYS A 18 -0.60 15.17 -39.91
CA CYS A 18 0.26 14.72 -41.01
C CYS A 18 -0.29 15.19 -42.37
N THR A 19 -1.61 15.09 -42.54
CA THR A 19 -2.32 15.56 -43.75
C THR A 19 -2.12 17.07 -43.94
N ALA A 20 -2.28 17.86 -42.88
CA ALA A 20 -2.08 19.32 -42.92
C ALA A 20 -0.61 19.74 -43.11
N ALA A 21 0.34 18.93 -42.64
CA ALA A 21 1.77 19.16 -42.76
C ALA A 21 2.38 18.54 -44.04
N GLU A 22 1.56 17.95 -44.92
CA GLU A 22 1.97 17.24 -46.13
C GLU A 22 3.04 16.15 -45.87
N THR A 23 2.90 15.43 -44.76
CA THR A 23 3.76 14.32 -44.37
C THR A 23 2.99 13.00 -44.31
N SER A 24 3.69 11.87 -44.46
CA SER A 24 3.03 10.56 -44.34
C SER A 24 2.89 10.14 -42.87
N PRO A 25 1.67 9.77 -42.41
CA PRO A 25 1.48 9.21 -41.07
C PRO A 25 2.01 7.76 -40.95
N LEU A 26 2.20 7.05 -42.07
CA LEU A 26 2.68 5.65 -42.13
C LEU A 26 3.50 5.39 -43.42
N PRO A 27 4.78 4.95 -43.33
CA PRO A 27 5.63 5.02 -42.13
C PRO A 27 5.91 6.48 -41.76
N ALA A 28 5.71 6.85 -40.50
CA ALA A 28 6.18 8.11 -39.97
C ALA A 28 7.69 8.02 -39.64
N THR A 29 8.45 9.08 -39.92
CA THR A 29 9.84 9.19 -39.47
C THR A 29 9.93 9.74 -38.04
N ALA A 30 11.11 9.70 -37.45
CA ALA A 30 11.32 10.28 -36.13
C ALA A 30 11.11 11.79 -36.13
N GLU A 31 11.57 12.45 -37.20
CA GLU A 31 11.45 13.88 -37.43
C GLU A 31 9.96 14.29 -37.53
N THR A 32 9.13 13.50 -38.22
CA THR A 32 7.69 13.74 -38.33
C THR A 32 7.01 13.68 -36.97
N VAL A 33 7.33 12.66 -36.16
CA VAL A 33 6.74 12.51 -34.82
C VAL A 33 7.21 13.61 -33.86
N GLU A 34 8.48 14.01 -33.92
CA GLU A 34 8.99 15.14 -33.13
C GLU A 34 8.35 16.46 -33.53
N ALA A 35 8.22 16.72 -34.85
CA ALA A 35 7.55 17.90 -35.37
C ALA A 35 6.09 17.97 -34.90
N PHE A 36 5.36 16.84 -34.92
CA PHE A 36 4.02 16.75 -34.37
C PHE A 36 3.97 17.09 -32.87
N LEU A 37 4.85 16.49 -32.06
CA LEU A 37 4.87 16.73 -30.61
C LEU A 37 5.24 18.17 -30.26
N ARG A 38 6.03 18.85 -31.10
CA ARG A 38 6.32 20.28 -30.98
C ARG A 38 5.12 21.15 -31.40
N ALA A 39 4.46 20.81 -32.50
CA ALA A 39 3.33 21.57 -33.04
C ALA A 39 2.07 21.44 -32.18
N VAL A 40 1.88 20.29 -31.53
CA VAL A 40 0.75 20.02 -30.64
C VAL A 40 1.28 19.76 -29.22
N PRO A 41 1.69 20.81 -28.48
CA PRO A 41 2.27 20.63 -27.16
C PRO A 41 1.27 20.03 -26.17
N GLY A 42 1.79 19.36 -25.14
CA GLY A 42 0.98 18.78 -24.08
C GLY A 42 1.83 18.40 -22.88
N ARG A 43 1.18 18.01 -21.78
CA ARG A 43 1.90 17.46 -20.62
C ARG A 43 2.73 16.23 -21.06
N PRO A 44 3.83 15.89 -20.37
CA PRO A 44 4.64 14.70 -20.71
C PRO A 44 3.83 13.40 -20.80
N SER A 45 2.77 13.26 -20.01
CA SER A 45 1.83 12.13 -20.07
C SER A 45 1.05 12.08 -21.39
N THR A 46 0.67 13.23 -21.95
CA THR A 46 -0.05 13.36 -23.22
C THR A 46 0.87 13.02 -24.39
N ALA A 47 2.10 13.55 -24.39
CA ALA A 47 3.10 13.23 -25.42
C ALA A 47 3.38 11.72 -25.50
N ARG A 48 3.55 11.07 -24.33
CA ARG A 48 3.72 9.60 -24.26
C ARG A 48 2.49 8.82 -24.74
N ARG A 49 1.29 9.31 -24.45
CA ARG A 49 0.04 8.66 -24.87
C ARG A 49 -0.14 8.74 -26.38
N ARG A 50 0.12 9.90 -26.97
CA ARG A 50 0.17 10.10 -28.43
C ARG A 50 1.20 9.20 -29.10
N LEU A 51 2.42 9.15 -28.56
CA LEU A 51 3.47 8.26 -29.08
C LEU A 51 3.08 6.77 -28.99
N ARG A 52 2.33 6.36 -27.96
CA ARG A 52 1.75 5.01 -27.89
C ARG A 52 0.70 4.77 -28.97
N ALA A 53 -0.17 5.74 -29.25
CA ALA A 53 -1.18 5.64 -30.30
C ALA A 53 -0.52 5.48 -31.68
N ILE A 54 0.46 6.32 -32.01
CA ILE A 54 1.23 6.25 -33.26
C ILE A 54 1.91 4.89 -33.41
N ARG A 55 2.56 4.40 -32.34
CA ARG A 55 3.22 3.10 -32.37
C ARG A 55 2.25 1.93 -32.56
N ARG A 56 1.08 1.98 -31.94
CA ARG A 56 0.05 0.95 -32.11
C ARG A 56 -0.37 0.86 -33.58
N ALA A 57 -0.66 1.99 -34.22
CA ALA A 57 -1.01 2.02 -35.64
C ALA A 57 0.11 1.47 -36.55
N HIS A 58 1.37 1.77 -36.23
CA HIS A 58 2.53 1.20 -36.93
C HIS A 58 2.62 -0.33 -36.74
N GLN A 59 2.40 -0.82 -35.53
CA GLN A 59 2.38 -2.25 -35.21
C GLN A 59 1.26 -2.99 -35.94
N ASP A 60 0.06 -2.40 -36.02
CA ASP A 60 -1.09 -2.97 -36.74
C ASP A 60 -0.78 -3.12 -38.24
N MET A 61 0.02 -2.21 -38.82
CA MET A 61 0.52 -2.28 -40.20
C MET A 61 1.82 -3.08 -40.36
N ARG A 62 2.35 -3.66 -39.27
CA ARG A 62 3.63 -4.41 -39.24
C ARG A 62 4.84 -3.59 -39.71
N VAL A 63 4.78 -2.27 -39.54
CA VAL A 63 5.88 -1.35 -39.85
C VAL A 63 6.51 -0.86 -38.54
N GLN A 64 7.83 -0.76 -38.50
CA GLN A 64 8.53 -0.26 -37.31
C GLN A 64 8.49 1.27 -37.30
N LEU A 65 8.13 1.87 -36.16
CA LEU A 65 8.29 3.30 -35.94
C LEU A 65 9.73 3.55 -35.45
N PRO A 66 10.57 4.32 -36.18
CA PRO A 66 11.97 4.58 -35.81
C PRO A 66 12.11 5.62 -34.68
N VAL A 67 11.14 5.67 -33.76
CA VAL A 67 11.16 6.54 -32.57
C VAL A 67 11.31 5.68 -31.33
N GLN A 68 12.38 5.88 -30.57
CA GLN A 68 12.50 5.30 -29.24
C GLN A 68 11.48 5.97 -28.32
N LEU A 69 10.69 5.17 -27.59
CA LEU A 69 9.88 5.76 -26.52
C LEU A 69 10.89 6.30 -25.50
N PRO A 70 10.74 7.51 -24.94
CA PRO A 70 11.42 7.81 -23.69
C PRO A 70 11.11 6.64 -22.75
N GLY A 71 12.16 6.03 -22.18
CA GLY A 71 12.07 4.84 -21.36
C GLY A 71 10.86 4.91 -20.43
N ARG A 72 10.20 3.76 -20.20
CA ARG A 72 9.05 3.65 -19.29
C ARG A 72 9.29 4.59 -18.11
N SER A 73 8.32 5.46 -17.80
CA SER A 73 8.41 6.35 -16.63
C SER A 73 8.70 5.47 -15.42
N SER A 74 9.97 5.43 -15.03
CA SER A 74 10.35 4.67 -13.85
C SER A 74 9.59 5.31 -12.69
N THR A 75 8.94 4.45 -11.91
CA THR A 75 8.32 4.92 -10.67
C THR A 75 9.40 5.27 -9.65
N VAL A 76 10.59 4.69 -9.83
CA VAL A 76 11.84 5.11 -9.19
C VAL A 76 12.32 6.38 -9.88
N ARG A 77 12.65 7.38 -9.08
CA ARG A 77 13.16 8.67 -9.52
C ARG A 77 14.66 8.73 -9.22
N SER A 78 15.36 9.51 -10.00
CA SER A 78 16.81 9.68 -9.90
C SER A 78 17.14 11.15 -10.11
N GLY A 79 18.14 11.65 -9.42
CA GLY A 79 18.54 13.07 -9.43
C GLY A 79 18.80 13.57 -8.02
N GLU A 80 19.39 14.75 -7.90
CA GLU A 80 19.83 15.34 -6.62
C GLU A 80 18.68 15.56 -5.62
N GLU A 81 17.45 15.78 -6.11
CA GLU A 81 16.27 15.98 -5.27
C GLU A 81 15.68 14.66 -4.70
N TRP A 82 16.12 13.50 -5.18
CA TRP A 82 15.55 12.19 -4.84
C TRP A 82 16.52 11.37 -4.00
N VAL A 83 16.04 10.82 -2.88
CA VAL A 83 16.83 9.88 -2.07
C VAL A 83 16.85 8.49 -2.71
N SER A 84 17.88 7.70 -2.40
CA SER A 84 17.96 6.30 -2.81
C SER A 84 16.83 5.46 -2.20
N ILE A 85 16.59 4.26 -2.73
CA ILE A 85 15.53 3.37 -2.21
C ILE A 85 15.84 2.90 -0.79
N GLU A 86 17.11 2.63 -0.50
CA GLU A 86 17.61 2.26 0.83
C GLU A 86 17.32 3.38 1.83
N ARG A 87 17.69 4.62 1.47
CA ARG A 87 17.40 5.79 2.30
C ARG A 87 15.89 6.04 2.44
N ALA A 88 15.12 5.83 1.37
CA ALA A 88 13.67 5.92 1.40
C ALA A 88 13.04 4.90 2.35
N LEU A 89 13.56 3.67 2.43
CA LEU A 89 13.14 2.66 3.40
C LEU A 89 13.48 3.09 4.82
N ALA A 90 14.72 3.55 5.06
CA ALA A 90 15.20 3.97 6.38
C ALA A 90 14.38 5.11 7.00
N GLN A 91 13.90 6.04 6.18
CA GLN A 91 13.15 7.21 6.65
C GLN A 91 11.64 6.97 6.84
N ILE A 92 11.12 5.77 6.52
CA ILE A 92 9.69 5.48 6.65
C ILE A 92 9.34 5.14 8.11
N PRO A 93 8.37 5.84 8.73
CA PRO A 93 7.85 5.42 10.02
C PRO A 93 7.08 4.10 9.87
N THR A 94 7.54 3.04 10.55
CA THR A 94 6.93 1.70 10.52
C THR A 94 6.17 1.33 11.79
N LEU A 95 6.17 2.21 12.79
CA LEU A 95 5.52 2.07 14.09
C LEU A 95 4.45 3.14 14.30
N ARG A 96 3.61 2.92 15.32
CA ARG A 96 2.48 3.74 15.74
C ARG A 96 1.35 3.79 14.72
N PHE A 97 0.14 3.43 15.14
CA PHE A 97 -1.05 3.61 14.30
C PHE A 97 -1.43 5.11 14.19
N PRO A 98 -1.89 5.61 13.03
CA PRO A 98 -2.00 4.93 11.73
C PRO A 98 -0.76 5.07 10.83
N ILE A 99 0.22 5.87 11.25
CA ILE A 99 1.36 6.24 10.38
C ILE A 99 2.25 5.04 10.04
N GLY A 100 2.53 4.17 11.02
CA GLY A 100 3.28 2.94 10.85
C GLY A 100 2.60 1.93 9.93
N LEU A 101 1.27 1.83 9.98
CA LEU A 101 0.53 0.96 9.06
C LEU A 101 0.72 1.41 7.61
N ARG A 102 0.55 2.72 7.35
CA ARG A 102 0.79 3.30 6.03
C ARG A 102 2.24 3.17 5.61
N GLY A 103 3.17 3.36 6.54
CA GLY A 103 4.59 3.20 6.29
C GLY A 103 4.97 1.79 5.89
N ARG A 104 4.49 0.76 6.60
CA ARG A 104 4.73 -0.65 6.23
C ARG A 104 4.22 -0.98 4.82
N ARG A 105 3.03 -0.48 4.45
CA ARG A 105 2.52 -0.59 3.07
C ARG A 105 3.44 0.11 2.07
N ASP A 106 3.89 1.31 2.40
CA ASP A 106 4.71 2.10 1.50
C ASP A 106 6.11 1.48 1.31
N ALA A 107 6.69 0.89 2.37
CA ALA A 107 7.93 0.14 2.33
C ALA A 107 7.81 -1.16 1.51
N TRP A 108 6.66 -1.83 1.58
CA TRP A 108 6.30 -2.93 0.69
C TRP A 108 6.34 -2.48 -0.79
N LEU A 109 5.71 -1.34 -1.13
CA LEU A 109 5.73 -0.81 -2.49
C LEU A 109 7.13 -0.39 -2.97
N LEU A 110 7.94 0.23 -2.10
CA LEU A 110 9.34 0.53 -2.41
C LEU A 110 10.13 -0.74 -2.69
N THR A 111 9.88 -1.83 -1.97
CA THR A 111 10.53 -3.12 -2.23
C THR A 111 10.10 -3.69 -3.58
N LEU A 112 8.79 -3.79 -3.84
CA LEU A 112 8.29 -4.36 -5.10
C LEU A 112 8.79 -3.58 -6.33
N ILE A 113 8.70 -2.25 -6.30
CA ILE A 113 8.95 -1.43 -7.48
C ILE A 113 10.38 -0.90 -7.52
N GLY A 114 10.90 -0.47 -6.38
CA GLY A 114 12.22 0.14 -6.24
C GLY A 114 13.35 -0.87 -6.22
N VAL A 115 13.17 -2.00 -5.51
CA VAL A 115 14.21 -3.02 -5.36
C VAL A 115 14.04 -4.12 -6.42
N LEU A 116 12.84 -4.69 -6.53
CA LEU A 116 12.60 -5.82 -7.43
C LEU A 116 12.31 -5.38 -8.88
N GLY A 117 12.05 -4.10 -9.12
CA GLY A 117 11.74 -3.58 -10.47
C GLY A 117 10.41 -4.08 -11.03
N LEU A 118 9.45 -4.46 -10.17
CA LEU A 118 8.11 -4.81 -10.62
C LEU A 118 7.41 -3.56 -11.15
N THR A 119 6.60 -3.75 -12.19
CA THR A 119 5.70 -2.72 -12.66
C THR A 119 4.61 -2.47 -11.63
N ARG A 120 3.96 -1.30 -11.72
CA ARG A 120 2.78 -0.99 -10.88
C ARG A 120 1.70 -2.05 -11.04
N ARG A 121 1.50 -2.55 -12.26
CA ARG A 121 0.50 -3.58 -12.56
C ARG A 121 0.85 -4.90 -11.87
N GLU A 122 2.06 -5.42 -12.10
CA GLU A 122 2.54 -6.64 -11.43
C GLU A 122 2.43 -6.50 -9.90
N SER A 123 2.83 -5.36 -9.35
CA SER A 123 2.77 -5.11 -7.90
C SER A 123 1.34 -5.17 -7.32
N MET A 124 0.33 -4.77 -8.10
CA MET A 124 -1.08 -4.76 -7.69
C MET A 124 -1.76 -6.12 -7.91
N GLU A 125 -1.24 -6.93 -8.83
CA GLU A 125 -1.79 -8.23 -9.22
C GLU A 125 -1.13 -9.40 -8.46
N LEU A 126 -0.17 -9.12 -7.56
CA LEU A 126 0.50 -10.14 -6.74
C LEU A 126 -0.51 -10.93 -5.90
N ILE A 127 -0.38 -12.25 -5.98
CA ILE A 127 -1.10 -13.23 -5.16
C ILE A 127 -0.15 -13.94 -4.20
N ALA A 128 -0.71 -14.72 -3.27
CA ALA A 128 0.08 -15.41 -2.26
C ALA A 128 1.08 -16.42 -2.85
N ASP A 129 0.73 -17.05 -3.98
CA ASP A 129 1.57 -18.04 -4.67
C ASP A 129 2.77 -17.41 -5.37
N ASP A 130 2.77 -16.09 -5.60
CA ASP A 130 3.94 -15.38 -6.11
C ASP A 130 5.04 -15.21 -5.06
N ILE A 131 4.81 -15.63 -3.81
CA ILE A 131 5.73 -15.43 -2.68
C ILE A 131 6.26 -16.76 -2.15
N GLU A 132 7.57 -16.94 -2.30
CA GLU A 132 8.34 -18.02 -1.70
C GLU A 132 9.14 -17.47 -0.52
N LEU A 133 9.08 -18.10 0.66
CA LEU A 133 9.77 -17.60 1.86
C LEU A 133 11.13 -18.28 2.12
N PHE A 134 11.33 -19.50 1.59
CA PHE A 134 12.50 -20.34 1.85
C PHE A 134 13.09 -20.84 0.53
N PRO A 135 14.43 -20.95 0.40
CA PRO A 135 15.48 -20.61 1.39
C PRO A 135 15.78 -19.12 1.50
N VAL A 136 15.28 -18.33 0.56
CA VAL A 136 15.36 -16.86 0.52
C VAL A 136 13.97 -16.35 0.14
N ILE A 137 13.60 -15.17 0.64
CA ILE A 137 12.34 -14.55 0.24
C ILE A 137 12.41 -14.21 -1.26
N ARG A 138 11.46 -14.70 -2.06
CA ARG A 138 11.31 -14.39 -3.48
C ARG A 138 9.90 -13.91 -3.74
N ILE A 139 9.76 -12.89 -4.58
CA ILE A 139 8.46 -12.37 -5.02
C ILE A 139 8.47 -12.33 -6.54
N ALA A 140 7.48 -12.97 -7.17
CA ALA A 140 7.41 -13.16 -8.61
C ALA A 140 8.74 -13.69 -9.19
N ASN A 141 9.30 -14.73 -8.53
CA ASN A 141 10.55 -15.39 -8.87
C ASN A 141 11.82 -14.50 -8.74
N ARG A 142 11.73 -13.30 -8.14
CA ARG A 142 12.85 -12.37 -7.91
C ARG A 142 13.29 -12.42 -6.44
N PRO A 143 14.59 -12.64 -6.14
CA PRO A 143 15.06 -12.66 -4.76
C PRO A 143 14.96 -11.27 -4.12
N VAL A 144 14.40 -11.20 -2.92
CA VAL A 144 14.36 -10.00 -2.10
C VAL A 144 15.68 -9.93 -1.32
N PRO A 145 16.54 -8.91 -1.55
CA PRO A 145 17.79 -8.80 -0.83
C PRO A 145 17.56 -8.48 0.65
N ARG A 146 18.49 -8.96 1.48
CA ARG A 146 18.61 -8.58 2.88
C ARG A 146 19.73 -7.54 2.99
N SER A 147 19.44 -6.40 3.63
CA SER A 147 20.46 -5.41 4.00
C SER A 147 21.09 -5.80 5.34
N ASP A 148 22.29 -5.28 5.63
CA ASP A 148 22.90 -5.38 6.95
C ASP A 148 22.15 -4.52 7.98
N VAL A 149 21.59 -3.39 7.55
CA VAL A 149 20.85 -2.45 8.40
C VAL A 149 19.34 -2.77 8.40
N PRO A 150 18.71 -3.08 9.55
CA PRO A 150 17.28 -3.44 9.61
C PRO A 150 16.32 -2.36 9.09
N ALA A 151 16.64 -1.09 9.29
CA ALA A 151 15.83 0.04 8.82
C ALA A 151 15.78 0.15 7.29
N GLU A 152 16.84 -0.29 6.60
CA GLU A 152 16.98 -0.24 5.14
C GLU A 152 16.61 -1.55 4.46
N CYS A 153 16.31 -2.60 5.25
CA CYS A 153 16.22 -3.97 4.79
C CYS A 153 14.91 -4.27 4.02
N PRO A 154 14.98 -4.60 2.72
CA PRO A 154 13.80 -4.94 1.92
C PRO A 154 13.10 -6.21 2.41
N ALA A 155 13.85 -7.21 2.87
CA ALA A 155 13.29 -8.42 3.48
C ALA A 155 12.49 -8.10 4.78
N CYS A 156 12.94 -7.15 5.59
CA CYS A 156 12.18 -6.67 6.75
C CYS A 156 10.90 -5.95 6.32
N ALA A 157 10.96 -5.11 5.28
CA ALA A 157 9.78 -4.44 4.74
C ALA A 157 8.70 -5.45 4.27
N VAL A 158 9.11 -6.54 3.60
CA VAL A 158 8.22 -7.61 3.17
C VAL A 158 7.58 -8.33 4.37
N THR A 159 8.39 -8.84 5.30
CA THR A 159 7.88 -9.62 6.43
C THR A 159 6.99 -8.79 7.36
N ARG A 160 7.35 -7.53 7.64
CA ARG A 160 6.52 -6.59 8.41
C ARG A 160 5.15 -6.36 7.76
N TRP A 161 5.08 -6.28 6.43
CA TRP A 161 3.83 -6.08 5.72
C TRP A 161 2.98 -7.35 5.67
N LEU A 162 3.58 -8.52 5.42
CA LEU A 162 2.86 -9.79 5.42
C LEU A 162 2.21 -10.09 6.77
N ARG A 163 2.88 -9.80 7.91
CA ARG A 163 2.27 -9.90 9.24
C ARG A 163 1.03 -9.02 9.38
N VAL A 164 1.12 -7.77 8.91
CA VAL A 164 0.00 -6.82 8.95
C VAL A 164 -1.16 -7.29 8.08
N VAL A 165 -0.89 -7.74 6.85
CA VAL A 165 -1.93 -8.20 5.92
C VAL A 165 -2.61 -9.46 6.44
N GLY A 166 -1.85 -10.42 6.97
CA GLY A 166 -2.39 -11.67 7.53
C GLY A 166 -3.23 -11.47 8.79
N ALA A 167 -2.87 -10.53 9.66
CA ALA A 167 -3.71 -10.16 10.80
C ALA A 167 -4.96 -9.38 10.35
N ALA A 168 -4.83 -8.49 9.38
CA ALA A 168 -5.93 -7.67 8.89
C ALA A 168 -6.97 -8.44 8.06
N SER A 169 -6.56 -9.46 7.28
CA SER A 169 -7.48 -10.32 6.52
C SER A 169 -8.42 -11.09 7.45
N ARG A 170 -7.94 -11.49 8.62
CA ARG A 170 -8.72 -12.15 9.69
C ARG A 170 -9.52 -11.19 10.57
N GLY A 171 -9.42 -9.87 10.33
CA GLY A 171 -10.12 -8.86 11.12
C GLY A 171 -9.52 -8.58 12.50
N HIS A 172 -8.31 -9.06 12.79
CA HIS A 172 -7.66 -8.95 14.10
C HIS A 172 -7.04 -7.56 14.32
N ARG A 173 -7.89 -6.58 14.68
CA ARG A 173 -7.44 -5.20 14.88
C ARG A 173 -6.38 -5.02 15.97
N SER A 174 -6.57 -5.70 17.10
CA SER A 174 -5.63 -5.66 18.24
C SER A 174 -4.26 -6.22 17.87
N GLU A 175 -4.21 -7.30 17.08
CA GLU A 175 -2.97 -7.90 16.59
C GLU A 175 -2.21 -6.92 15.69
N VAL A 176 -2.89 -6.26 14.74
CA VAL A 176 -2.27 -5.22 13.91
C VAL A 176 -1.78 -4.05 14.76
N GLN A 177 -2.52 -3.62 15.78
CA GLN A 177 -2.07 -2.56 16.69
C GLN A 177 -0.85 -2.98 17.49
N GLY A 178 -0.81 -4.23 17.96
CA GLY A 178 0.35 -4.83 18.64
C GLY A 178 1.58 -4.87 17.75
N LEU A 179 1.44 -5.27 16.48
CA LEU A 179 2.52 -5.26 15.49
C LEU A 179 3.11 -3.86 15.26
N LEU A 180 2.33 -2.80 15.48
CA LEU A 180 2.73 -1.40 15.30
C LEU A 180 3.14 -0.72 16.63
N ASN A 181 3.08 -1.44 17.75
CA ASN A 181 3.42 -0.89 19.06
C ASN A 181 4.94 -0.65 19.15
N PRO A 182 5.39 0.56 19.53
CA PRO A 182 6.81 0.83 19.69
C PRO A 182 7.44 0.17 20.92
N LEU A 183 6.65 -0.31 21.88
CA LEU A 183 7.18 -0.94 23.09
C LEU A 183 7.84 -2.28 22.76
N GLY A 184 9.10 -2.44 23.19
CA GLY A 184 9.86 -3.67 23.00
C GLY A 184 10.41 -3.89 21.57
N VAL A 185 10.38 -2.85 20.73
CA VAL A 185 11.04 -2.89 19.43
C VAL A 185 12.53 -2.64 19.60
N ASP A 186 13.34 -3.54 19.04
CA ASP A 186 14.78 -3.37 18.90
C ASP A 186 15.09 -3.02 17.44
N ASP A 187 15.49 -1.77 17.20
CA ASP A 187 15.76 -1.25 15.86
C ASP A 187 17.04 -1.85 15.23
N GLU A 188 17.85 -2.58 16.02
CA GLU A 188 19.06 -3.28 15.55
C GLU A 188 18.79 -4.72 15.09
N VAL A 189 17.58 -5.25 15.34
CA VAL A 189 17.23 -6.64 15.02
C VAL A 189 16.42 -6.74 13.72
N HIS A 190 16.77 -7.71 12.88
CA HIS A 190 16.05 -7.98 11.63
C HIS A 190 14.75 -8.76 11.88
N ASP A 191 13.61 -8.12 11.60
CA ASP A 191 12.28 -8.76 11.58
C ASP A 191 12.13 -9.87 10.53
N CYS A 192 13.00 -9.87 9.50
CA CYS A 192 13.02 -10.91 8.48
C CYS A 192 13.69 -12.22 8.93
N GLY A 193 14.35 -12.22 10.10
CA GLY A 193 14.85 -13.44 10.74
C GLY A 193 13.78 -14.18 11.54
N VAL A 194 12.66 -13.51 11.85
CA VAL A 194 11.52 -14.11 12.53
C VAL A 194 10.60 -14.74 11.49
N GLY A 195 10.13 -15.95 11.73
CA GLY A 195 9.19 -16.65 10.84
C GLY A 195 7.88 -15.89 10.60
N LEU A 196 7.15 -16.29 9.56
CA LEU A 196 5.78 -15.86 9.30
C LEU A 196 4.84 -17.03 9.60
N ASP A 197 3.69 -16.73 10.19
CA ASP A 197 2.64 -17.71 10.55
C ASP A 197 1.86 -18.25 9.34
N GLY A 198 2.08 -17.69 8.15
CA GLY A 198 1.41 -18.08 6.91
C GLY A 198 0.01 -17.46 6.71
N SER A 199 -0.52 -16.73 7.69
CA SER A 199 -1.88 -16.17 7.64
C SER A 199 -2.12 -15.17 6.51
N TRP A 200 -1.04 -14.53 6.03
CA TRP A 200 -1.07 -13.64 4.86
C TRP A 200 -1.50 -14.33 3.56
N ARG A 201 -1.42 -15.67 3.49
CA ARG A 201 -1.89 -16.46 2.34
C ARG A 201 -3.41 -16.42 2.17
N GLU A 202 -4.15 -16.12 3.23
CA GLU A 202 -5.61 -16.01 3.21
C GLU A 202 -6.10 -14.65 2.70
N ALA A 203 -5.20 -13.69 2.46
CA ALA A 203 -5.60 -12.37 2.02
C ALA A 203 -5.97 -12.33 0.54
N ASP A 204 -7.14 -11.79 0.21
CA ASP A 204 -7.62 -11.60 -1.17
C ASP A 204 -6.68 -10.74 -2.04
N CYS A 205 -5.93 -9.85 -1.40
CA CYS A 205 -4.99 -8.95 -2.04
C CYS A 205 -3.86 -8.60 -1.07
N LEU A 206 -2.63 -8.59 -1.58
CA LEU A 206 -1.45 -8.25 -0.79
C LEU A 206 -1.11 -6.75 -0.86
N THR A 207 -1.42 -6.09 -1.99
CA THR A 207 -1.17 -4.65 -2.19
C THR A 207 -2.46 -3.85 -2.01
N VAL A 208 -2.90 -3.74 -0.75
CA VAL A 208 -4.20 -3.17 -0.38
C VAL A 208 -4.17 -1.67 -0.12
N ALA A 209 -5.32 -1.02 -0.36
CA ALA A 209 -5.52 0.37 0.02
C ALA A 209 -5.63 0.53 1.55
N VAL A 210 -5.17 1.69 2.05
CA VAL A 210 -5.41 2.11 3.44
C VAL A 210 -6.35 3.30 3.38
N ASP A 211 -7.52 3.17 4.02
CA ASP A 211 -8.62 4.12 3.94
C ASP A 211 -8.31 5.46 4.64
N ARG A 212 -9.29 6.36 4.69
CA ARG A 212 -9.14 7.69 5.34
C ARG A 212 -8.94 7.58 6.86
N ARG A 213 -9.45 6.53 7.50
CA ARG A 213 -9.29 6.27 8.94
C ARG A 213 -7.95 5.63 9.27
N GLY A 214 -7.16 5.28 8.25
CA GLY A 214 -5.86 4.65 8.43
C GLY A 214 -5.94 3.14 8.56
N TRP A 215 -7.07 2.52 8.20
CA TRP A 215 -7.25 1.07 8.25
C TRP A 215 -7.13 0.42 6.87
N ILE A 216 -6.78 -0.87 6.81
CA ILE A 216 -6.75 -1.64 5.56
C ILE A 216 -8.16 -1.77 5.00
N ALA A 217 -8.33 -1.38 3.73
CA ALA A 217 -9.54 -1.62 2.98
C ALA A 217 -9.48 -3.01 2.34
N SER A 218 -9.81 -4.04 3.12
CA SER A 218 -9.77 -5.45 2.68
C SER A 218 -10.49 -5.65 1.34
N GLY A 219 -9.92 -6.47 0.47
CA GLY A 219 -10.43 -6.75 -0.88
C GLY A 219 -10.34 -5.58 -1.88
N LYS A 220 -9.83 -4.41 -1.49
CA LYS A 220 -9.64 -3.27 -2.40
C LYS A 220 -8.17 -3.06 -2.73
N PRO A 221 -7.71 -3.49 -3.93
CA PRO A 221 -6.35 -3.24 -4.35
C PRO A 221 -6.07 -1.74 -4.45
N LEU A 222 -4.83 -1.37 -4.19
CA LEU A 222 -4.37 0.00 -4.32
C LEU A 222 -4.44 0.45 -5.79
N SER A 223 -4.77 1.73 -6.05
CA SER A 223 -4.80 2.24 -7.42
C SER A 223 -3.40 2.55 -7.97
N SER A 224 -3.21 2.47 -9.29
CA SER A 224 -1.94 2.82 -9.96
C SER A 224 -1.51 4.28 -9.75
N THR A 225 -2.49 5.19 -9.61
CA THR A 225 -2.26 6.59 -9.26
C THR A 225 -1.75 6.72 -7.83
N SER A 226 -2.35 6.00 -6.88
CA SER A 226 -1.90 5.97 -5.49
C SER A 226 -0.48 5.41 -5.36
N VAL A 227 -0.16 4.32 -6.07
CA VAL A 227 1.21 3.77 -6.15
C VAL A 227 2.19 4.85 -6.61
N SER A 228 1.86 5.57 -7.69
CA SER A 228 2.73 6.62 -8.22
C SER A 228 2.94 7.78 -7.24
N ALA A 229 1.88 8.18 -6.54
CA ALA A 229 1.94 9.25 -5.55
C ALA A 229 2.77 8.84 -4.31
N ILE A 230 2.60 7.62 -3.82
CA ILE A 230 3.36 7.06 -2.70
C ILE A 230 4.84 6.96 -3.06
N MET A 231 5.17 6.35 -4.20
CA MET A 231 6.55 6.20 -4.64
C MET A 231 7.24 7.55 -4.82
N LYS A 232 6.54 8.58 -5.33
CA LYS A 232 7.05 9.94 -5.39
C LYS A 232 7.30 10.51 -3.98
N ALA A 233 6.30 10.45 -3.11
CA ALA A 233 6.37 11.03 -1.78
C ALA A 233 7.48 10.43 -0.91
N ARG A 234 7.71 9.11 -1.01
CA ARG A 234 8.72 8.41 -0.21
C ARG A 234 10.15 8.57 -0.70
N GLN A 235 10.37 8.95 -1.96
CA GLN A 235 11.70 9.25 -2.51
C GLN A 235 12.09 10.73 -2.35
N LEU A 236 11.22 11.58 -1.78
CA LEU A 236 11.64 12.90 -1.34
C LEU A 236 12.37 12.76 0.00
N PRO A 237 13.43 13.54 0.27
CA PRO A 237 14.05 13.59 1.58
C PRO A 237 12.99 13.90 2.65
N ALA A 238 12.82 13.00 3.61
CA ALA A 238 12.03 13.34 4.79
C ALA A 238 12.84 14.34 5.62
N GLY A 239 12.27 15.52 5.91
CA GLY A 239 12.70 16.26 7.10
C GLY A 239 12.52 15.38 8.33
N ASP A 240 13.34 15.57 9.38
CA ASP A 240 13.37 14.73 10.59
C ASP A 240 11.95 14.26 11.00
N PRO A 241 11.59 12.99 10.77
CA PRO A 241 10.21 12.51 10.91
C PRO A 241 9.74 12.48 12.37
N LEU A 242 10.66 12.62 13.33
CA LEU A 242 10.36 12.69 14.76
C LEU A 242 10.12 14.13 15.26
N ARG A 243 10.51 15.17 14.52
CA ARG A 243 10.27 16.57 14.93
C ARG A 243 8.80 17.00 14.93
N GLY A 244 7.90 16.18 14.38
CA GLY A 244 6.45 16.47 14.33
C GLY A 244 5.62 15.79 15.42
N PHE A 245 6.17 14.83 16.15
CA PHE A 245 5.48 14.22 17.28
C PHE A 245 5.99 14.83 18.57
N SER A 246 5.48 16.02 18.89
CA SER A 246 5.22 16.25 20.31
C SER A 246 4.29 15.10 20.71
N LEU A 247 4.69 14.26 21.67
CA LEU A 247 3.69 13.58 22.48
C LEU A 247 2.71 14.70 22.83
N ALA A 248 1.43 14.57 22.43
CA ALA A 248 0.43 15.43 23.04
C ALA A 248 0.70 15.24 24.54
N PRO A 249 0.99 16.32 25.30
CA PRO A 249 1.22 16.18 26.73
C PRO A 249 0.04 15.35 27.23
N ALA A 250 0.30 14.27 27.95
CA ALA A 250 -0.75 13.38 28.37
C ALA A 250 -1.85 14.25 29.01
N THR A 251 -3.01 14.37 28.36
CA THR A 251 -4.11 15.15 28.88
C THR A 251 -5.13 14.16 29.41
N GLY A 252 -5.39 14.21 30.71
CA GLY A 252 -6.30 13.29 31.38
C GLY A 252 -5.86 13.00 32.81
N ARG A 253 -6.71 12.26 33.54
CA ARG A 253 -6.49 11.88 34.95
C ARG A 253 -5.15 11.15 35.19
N PHE A 254 -4.58 10.54 34.17
CA PHE A 254 -3.38 9.69 34.26
C PHE A 254 -2.12 10.30 33.63
N LYS A 255 -2.07 11.63 33.50
CA LYS A 255 -0.98 12.32 32.79
C LYS A 255 0.42 12.10 33.36
N ASP A 256 0.49 11.90 34.68
CA ASP A 256 1.73 11.69 35.44
C ASP A 256 1.76 10.28 36.08
N ALA A 257 0.88 9.39 35.63
CA ALA A 257 0.76 8.06 36.20
C ALA A 257 1.95 7.19 35.78
N SER A 258 2.59 6.58 36.77
CA SER A 258 3.56 5.51 36.58
C SER A 258 2.93 4.29 35.92
N SER A 259 3.76 3.42 35.33
CA SER A 259 3.29 2.15 34.76
C SER A 259 2.56 1.28 35.78
N ALA A 260 2.94 1.36 37.06
CA ALA A 260 2.27 0.64 38.15
C ALA A 260 0.85 1.20 38.40
N GLU A 261 0.70 2.52 38.43
CA GLU A 261 -0.60 3.17 38.61
C GLU A 261 -1.54 2.94 37.42
N LEU A 262 -1.00 2.85 36.19
CA LEU A 262 -1.76 2.47 35.00
C LEU A 262 -2.23 1.02 35.08
N ALA A 263 -1.35 0.09 35.48
CA ALA A 263 -1.71 -1.32 35.64
C ALA A 263 -2.84 -1.50 36.66
N SER A 264 -2.74 -0.83 37.83
CA SER A 264 -3.82 -0.86 38.83
C SER A 264 -5.13 -0.25 38.33
N ALA A 265 -5.08 0.80 37.51
CA ALA A 265 -6.27 1.38 36.90
C ALA A 265 -6.92 0.44 35.87
N TYR A 266 -6.12 -0.33 35.14
CA TYR A 266 -6.61 -1.38 34.25
C TYR A 266 -7.29 -2.51 35.04
N ASP A 267 -6.67 -2.96 36.14
CA ASP A 267 -7.26 -4.00 37.00
C ASP A 267 -8.61 -3.54 37.58
N GLU A 268 -8.74 -2.28 38.00
CA GLU A 268 -10.00 -1.72 38.51
C GLU A 268 -11.11 -1.70 37.42
N ILE A 269 -10.74 -1.38 36.18
CA ILE A 269 -11.67 -1.39 35.05
C ILE A 269 -12.12 -2.82 34.75
N ASP A 270 -11.21 -3.79 34.75
CA ASP A 270 -11.51 -5.19 34.48
C ASP A 270 -12.45 -5.77 35.54
N VAL A 271 -12.19 -5.49 36.83
CA VAL A 271 -13.10 -5.88 37.92
C VAL A 271 -14.50 -5.29 37.71
N ARG A 272 -14.59 -4.01 37.38
CA ARG A 272 -15.87 -3.34 37.15
C ARG A 272 -16.59 -3.88 35.91
N LEU A 273 -15.85 -4.25 34.87
CA LEU A 273 -16.40 -4.88 33.68
C LEU A 273 -16.97 -6.27 34.00
N SER A 274 -16.25 -7.08 34.77
CA SER A 274 -16.73 -8.38 35.26
C SER A 274 -18.01 -8.24 36.08
N GLU A 275 -18.09 -7.25 36.99
CA GLU A 275 -19.31 -6.99 37.75
C GLU A 275 -20.50 -6.59 36.87
N LEU A 276 -20.28 -5.74 35.86
CA LEU A 276 -21.32 -5.33 34.94
C LEU A 276 -21.82 -6.48 34.08
N LEU A 277 -20.91 -7.36 33.64
CA LEU A 277 -21.26 -8.58 32.90
C LEU A 277 -22.10 -9.52 33.78
N ALA A 278 -21.70 -9.75 35.02
CA ALA A 278 -22.48 -10.58 35.96
C ALA A 278 -23.88 -10.01 36.22
N ARG A 279 -24.03 -8.69 36.33
CA ARG A 279 -25.35 -8.04 36.45
C ARG A 279 -26.19 -8.19 35.19
N ALA A 280 -25.57 -8.10 34.02
CA ALA A 280 -26.26 -8.30 32.75
C ALA A 280 -26.75 -9.76 32.62
N GLU A 281 -25.93 -10.73 32.97
CA GLU A 281 -26.29 -12.15 32.99
C GLU A 281 -27.45 -12.44 33.95
N ALA A 282 -27.40 -11.88 35.17
CA ALA A 282 -28.49 -12.03 36.13
C ALA A 282 -29.81 -11.41 35.63
N ALA A 283 -29.75 -10.25 34.97
CA ALA A 283 -30.93 -9.61 34.38
C ALA A 283 -31.52 -10.43 33.21
N VAL A 284 -30.65 -11.06 32.39
CA VAL A 284 -31.08 -11.95 31.31
C VAL A 284 -31.73 -13.22 31.87
N SER A 285 -31.15 -13.83 32.91
CA SER A 285 -31.74 -15.00 33.57
C SER A 285 -33.11 -14.69 34.18
N ALA A 286 -33.23 -13.58 34.91
CA ALA A 286 -34.50 -13.17 35.50
C ALA A 286 -35.57 -12.89 34.43
N GLY A 287 -35.18 -12.33 33.27
CA GLY A 287 -36.09 -12.15 32.13
C GLY A 287 -36.54 -13.47 31.50
N ALA A 288 -35.65 -14.46 31.43
CA ALA A 288 -35.97 -15.80 30.93
C ALA A 288 -36.95 -16.55 31.85
N ASP A 289 -36.77 -16.43 33.16
CA ASP A 289 -37.66 -17.04 34.16
C ASP A 289 -39.08 -16.47 34.07
N VAL A 290 -39.21 -15.14 33.91
CA VAL A 290 -40.51 -14.47 33.72
C VAL A 290 -41.18 -14.90 32.42
N LEU A 291 -40.43 -15.06 31.33
CA LEU A 291 -40.98 -15.55 30.06
C LEU A 291 -41.46 -17.01 30.17
N HIS A 292 -40.71 -17.85 30.88
CA HIS A 292 -41.11 -19.24 31.12
C HIS A 292 -42.38 -19.34 31.99
N GLU A 293 -42.54 -18.46 32.98
CA GLU A 293 -43.74 -18.37 33.82
C GLU A 293 -44.97 -17.91 33.03
N ILE A 294 -44.80 -16.96 32.09
CA ILE A 294 -45.87 -16.49 31.19
C ILE A 294 -46.28 -17.59 30.19
N GLU A 295 -45.33 -18.32 29.61
CA GLU A 295 -45.61 -19.45 28.70
C GLU A 295 -46.28 -20.62 29.43
N GLY A 296 -45.95 -20.86 30.70
CA GLY A 296 -46.59 -21.88 31.52
C GLY A 296 -48.03 -21.57 31.94
N HIS A 297 -48.45 -20.29 31.90
CA HIS A 297 -49.81 -19.84 32.24
C HIS A 297 -50.68 -19.52 31.01
N TRP A 298 -50.14 -19.61 29.79
CA TRP A 298 -50.87 -19.38 28.55
C TRP A 298 -51.48 -20.69 28.03
N ASP A 299 -52.75 -20.93 28.36
CA ASP A 299 -53.59 -21.94 27.69
C ASP A 299 -54.50 -21.22 26.65
N PRO A 300 -54.25 -21.36 25.33
CA PRO A 300 -55.08 -20.75 24.32
C PRO A 300 -56.31 -21.65 24.07
N SER A 301 -57.37 -21.41 24.85
CA SER A 301 -58.73 -21.86 24.50
C SER A 301 -59.34 -21.01 23.39
#